data_AF-A0AA36N575-F1
#
_entry.id   AF-A0AA36N575-F1
#
_cell.length_a   1.000
_cell.length_b   1.000
_cell.length_c   1.000
_cell.angle_alpha   90.00
_cell.angle_beta   90.00
_cell.angle_gamma   90.00
#
_symmetry.space_group_name_H-M   'P 1'
#
loop_
_entity.id
_entity.type
_entity.pdbx_description
1 polymer ?
#
loop_
_entity_poly.entity_id
_entity_poly.type
_entity_poly.pdbx_seq_one_letter_code
_entity_poly.pdbx_strand_id
1 'polypeptide(L)'
;LTAFSPALPRAWSRRLARGFSAVDWSQYAYSTPIFKKTRREELAEKWDNLGFSIRTMNGHVRYTWSDGSWDSGVFVPAPYQLMHINAGALHYGVSVFEGMKAFACKDNKIRLLNPALNAARMQKGADALLMPQVPTDMFVNGVMEAVRRNREFVPPYGNNASMYIRPLLFASGQMLGLAPLANEYTFFVTVLPAGGYFGKGSEVGVKALVSSNHDRAAPKGLGSVKAAGNYAADLSPVHQAHGNGYNTTLYLDAKEKRYIEEFSVCNFVGITKDGRYVTPKSDTILQSTTNIMLQQLARDRGMIVEERPIDFEKEIENFKEVGMCGTAAVVVKVNSITFGEKTFDFEDFDVISGLRSQLTAIQCGEAEDKHGWMKEVCDCVNDEIPEIFPVQSASYAPDMVTAEAKGTVQKMGSEAMHGLERLLLEHVVGNAEPGNPDSVLAAMDAFWNKTFQAQGAEKWNVRGLKIEELVREKVHKKAGSGEPVRCLEMGTYCGYSALRIARNLPEGGKLLSVEKDELFAAIATKIIEFAGLDDKVKIWIGTVHSEIANITSRMERQPADFVLVDHSKERYVPDLKLLEDCGVITQDSAVVGDVEVYPGDERPPRVIEEEISRYFSDRAFGLATMV
;
A
#
# COMPACT_ATOMS: atom_id res chain seq x y z
N LEU A 1 -25.30 -27.07 -49.90
CA LEU A 1 -26.61 -27.69 -49.64
C LEU A 1 -27.48 -26.68 -48.91
N THR A 2 -28.40 -26.12 -49.68
CA THR A 2 -29.44 -25.16 -49.33
C THR A 2 -30.54 -25.76 -48.46
N ALA A 3 -31.35 -24.85 -47.87
CA ALA A 3 -32.67 -25.02 -47.28
C ALA A 3 -32.73 -25.43 -45.79
N PHE A 4 -33.17 -24.51 -44.92
CA PHE A 4 -34.59 -24.32 -44.56
C PHE A 4 -34.76 -23.07 -43.68
N SER A 5 -35.73 -22.22 -44.01
CA SER A 5 -36.34 -21.22 -43.11
C SER A 5 -37.60 -21.86 -42.50
N PRO A 6 -38.03 -21.51 -41.26
CA PRO A 6 -39.10 -20.51 -41.19
C PRO A 6 -39.11 -19.62 -39.91
N ALA A 7 -39.60 -18.39 -40.10
CA ALA A 7 -40.41 -17.59 -39.17
C ALA A 7 -40.29 -17.84 -37.64
N LEU A 8 -39.64 -16.91 -36.93
CA LEU A 8 -39.80 -16.75 -35.47
C LEU A 8 -40.84 -15.65 -35.14
N PRO A 9 -41.70 -15.84 -34.11
CA PRO A 9 -42.84 -14.96 -33.84
C PRO A 9 -42.43 -13.58 -33.32
N ARG A 10 -43.11 -12.53 -33.82
CA ARG A 10 -43.03 -11.12 -33.37
C ARG A 10 -43.55 -10.86 -31.93
N ALA A 11 -43.38 -11.80 -31.00
CA ALA A 11 -43.87 -11.70 -29.62
C ALA A 11 -42.76 -11.62 -28.55
N TRP A 12 -41.48 -11.70 -28.93
CA TRP A 12 -40.36 -11.63 -27.98
C TRP A 12 -39.51 -10.35 -28.03
N SER A 13 -39.79 -9.43 -28.94
CA SER A 13 -39.04 -8.16 -29.07
C SER A 13 -39.64 -6.97 -28.31
N ARG A 14 -40.66 -7.16 -27.47
CA ARG A 14 -41.28 -6.07 -26.69
C ARG A 14 -41.31 -6.26 -25.17
N ARG A 15 -40.75 -7.35 -24.64
CA ARG A 15 -40.69 -7.61 -23.18
C ARG A 15 -39.30 -7.46 -22.55
N LEU A 16 -38.26 -7.19 -23.34
CA LEU A 16 -36.91 -6.84 -22.85
C LEU A 16 -36.67 -5.31 -22.77
N ALA A 17 -37.65 -4.49 -23.15
CA ALA A 17 -37.52 -3.02 -23.19
C ALA A 17 -38.11 -2.29 -21.96
N ARG A 18 -38.56 -3.01 -20.92
CA ARG A 18 -39.08 -2.42 -19.67
C ARG A 18 -38.73 -3.34 -18.49
N GLY A 19 -37.61 -3.08 -17.84
CA GLY A 19 -37.19 -3.90 -16.69
C GLY A 19 -35.80 -3.65 -16.13
N PHE A 20 -34.98 -2.81 -16.75
CA PHE A 20 -33.79 -2.25 -16.11
C PHE A 20 -34.01 -0.75 -15.99
N SER A 21 -34.59 -0.31 -14.88
CA SER A 21 -34.32 1.04 -14.39
C SER A 21 -32.81 1.19 -14.36
N ALA A 22 -32.29 2.20 -15.06
CA ALA A 22 -30.88 2.55 -15.02
C ALA A 22 -30.46 2.60 -13.56
N VAL A 23 -29.58 1.67 -13.16
CA VAL A 23 -28.84 1.82 -11.92
C VAL A 23 -28.08 3.14 -12.08
N ASP A 24 -28.36 4.08 -11.20
CA ASP A 24 -27.68 5.36 -11.16
C ASP A 24 -26.25 5.13 -10.67
N TRP A 25 -25.35 4.86 -11.61
CA TRP A 25 -23.92 4.64 -11.35
C TRP A 25 -23.20 5.94 -10.94
N SER A 26 -23.85 7.11 -11.00
CA SER A 26 -23.25 8.38 -10.55
C SER A 26 -23.02 8.44 -9.03
N GLN A 27 -23.60 7.51 -8.26
CA GLN A 27 -23.34 7.33 -6.84
C GLN A 27 -22.04 6.56 -6.54
N TYR A 28 -21.35 6.02 -7.56
CA TYR A 28 -20.07 5.32 -7.46
C TYR A 28 -18.90 6.17 -7.99
N ALA A 29 -18.97 7.50 -7.87
CA ALA A 29 -17.79 8.33 -7.98
C ALA A 29 -16.76 7.84 -6.95
N TYR A 30 -15.57 7.43 -7.42
CA TYR A 30 -14.45 7.01 -6.58
C TYR A 30 -13.95 8.22 -5.77
N SER A 31 -14.66 8.56 -4.70
CA SER A 31 -14.06 9.26 -3.58
C SER A 31 -12.87 8.43 -3.11
N THR A 32 -11.70 9.05 -2.93
CA THR A 32 -10.65 8.47 -2.09
C THR A 32 -11.37 8.01 -0.82
N PRO A 33 -11.37 6.71 -0.46
CA PRO A 33 -12.12 6.28 0.70
C PRO A 33 -11.63 7.12 1.88
N ILE A 34 -12.49 7.98 2.43
CA ILE A 34 -12.22 8.63 3.70
C ILE A 34 -12.31 7.50 4.71
N PHE A 35 -11.21 6.79 4.90
CA PHE A 35 -11.15 5.72 5.88
C PHE A 35 -11.07 6.36 7.25
N LYS A 36 -11.96 5.95 8.15
CA LYS A 36 -11.93 6.40 9.53
C LYS A 36 -10.74 5.74 10.23
N LYS A 37 -9.68 6.53 10.49
CA LYS A 37 -8.58 6.10 11.36
C LYS A 37 -9.13 5.79 12.75
N THR A 38 -8.58 4.74 13.37
CA THR A 38 -8.89 4.43 14.76
C THR A 38 -8.35 5.56 15.62
N ARG A 39 -9.19 6.14 16.46
CA ARG A 39 -8.76 7.17 17.40
C ARG A 39 -8.28 6.52 18.69
N ARG A 40 -7.20 7.06 19.28
CA ARG A 40 -6.62 6.52 20.52
C ARG A 40 -7.65 6.50 21.65
N GLU A 41 -8.52 7.50 21.73
CA GLU A 41 -9.56 7.59 22.77
C GLU A 41 -10.56 6.43 22.66
N GLU A 42 -10.81 5.90 21.46
CA GLU A 42 -11.72 4.76 21.25
C GLU A 42 -11.19 3.45 21.85
N LEU A 43 -9.89 3.39 22.20
CA LEU A 43 -9.20 2.25 22.78
C LEU A 43 -8.92 2.40 24.28
N ALA A 44 -8.87 3.65 24.79
CA ALA A 44 -8.46 3.96 26.15
C ALA A 44 -9.22 3.17 27.24
N GLU A 45 -10.52 2.93 27.03
CA GLU A 45 -11.40 2.22 27.96
C GLU A 45 -11.51 0.70 27.66
N LYS A 46 -10.83 0.21 26.63
CA LYS A 46 -11.04 -1.15 26.09
C LYS A 46 -9.82 -2.05 26.19
N TRP A 47 -8.67 -1.57 26.67
CA TRP A 47 -7.42 -2.32 26.67
C TRP A 47 -7.55 -3.72 27.28
N ASP A 48 -8.24 -3.84 28.42
CA ASP A 48 -8.44 -5.13 29.11
C ASP A 48 -9.40 -6.09 28.39
N ASN A 49 -10.27 -5.56 27.53
CA ASN A 49 -11.30 -6.30 26.81
C ASN A 49 -11.07 -6.34 25.29
N LEU A 50 -9.84 -6.04 24.84
CA LEU A 50 -9.51 -6.10 23.43
C LEU A 50 -9.54 -7.55 22.92
N GLY A 51 -10.35 -7.79 21.90
CA GLY A 51 -10.21 -8.98 21.07
C GLY A 51 -9.08 -8.84 20.05
N PHE A 52 -8.99 -9.83 19.16
CA PHE A 52 -8.17 -9.75 17.96
C PHE A 52 -9.04 -9.27 16.79
N SER A 53 -9.11 -7.95 16.57
CA SER A 53 -9.93 -7.36 15.51
C SER A 53 -9.13 -6.40 14.62
N ILE A 54 -9.46 -6.39 13.33
CA ILE A 54 -8.85 -5.48 12.36
C ILE A 54 -9.25 -4.04 12.70
N ARG A 55 -8.26 -3.14 12.63
CA ARG A 55 -8.39 -1.72 12.92
C ARG A 55 -7.54 -0.92 11.94
N THR A 56 -8.02 0.24 11.54
CA THR A 56 -7.27 1.14 10.66
C THR A 56 -6.30 1.97 11.48
N MET A 57 -5.00 1.76 11.26
CA MET A 57 -3.92 2.46 11.95
C MET A 57 -3.46 3.72 11.18
N ASN A 58 -2.35 4.35 11.60
CA ASN A 58 -1.80 5.53 10.92
C ASN A 58 -1.29 5.20 9.52
N GLY A 59 -0.79 3.98 9.32
CA GLY A 59 -0.21 3.52 8.06
C GLY A 59 0.58 2.23 8.22
N HIS A 60 1.39 1.91 7.21
CA HIS A 60 2.24 0.73 7.19
C HIS A 60 3.59 1.04 6.54
N VAL A 61 4.62 0.29 6.89
CA VAL A 61 5.92 0.36 6.21
C VAL A 61 5.92 -0.59 5.03
N ARG A 62 6.42 -0.18 3.88
CA ARG A 62 6.48 -0.97 2.64
C ARG A 62 7.87 -0.87 2.03
N TYR A 63 8.39 -1.99 1.57
CA TYR A 63 9.56 -2.12 0.71
C TYR A 63 9.15 -2.84 -0.57
N THR A 64 9.70 -2.40 -1.70
CA THR A 64 9.49 -3.03 -3.00
C THR A 64 10.79 -3.62 -3.49
N TRP A 65 10.73 -4.87 -3.95
CA TRP A 65 11.80 -5.51 -4.69
C TRP A 65 11.48 -5.47 -6.18
N SER A 66 12.38 -4.90 -6.97
CA SER A 66 12.33 -4.88 -8.42
C SER A 66 13.76 -4.83 -8.97
N ASP A 67 13.96 -5.29 -10.21
CA ASP A 67 15.26 -5.23 -10.90
C ASP A 67 16.44 -5.82 -10.11
N GLY A 68 16.19 -6.86 -9.32
CA GLY A 68 17.22 -7.56 -8.56
C GLY A 68 17.52 -7.00 -7.17
N SER A 69 16.86 -5.92 -6.73
CA SER A 69 17.18 -5.26 -5.45
C SER A 69 15.95 -4.74 -4.71
N TRP A 70 16.08 -4.56 -3.39
CA TRP A 70 15.09 -3.90 -2.54
C TRP A 70 15.30 -2.38 -2.56
N ASP A 71 14.22 -1.62 -2.53
CA ASP A 71 14.26 -0.18 -2.29
C ASP A 71 14.59 0.17 -0.81
N SER A 72 14.63 1.46 -0.52
CA SER A 72 14.92 1.98 0.84
C SER A 72 13.71 1.93 1.79
N GLY A 73 12.54 1.48 1.31
CA GLY A 73 11.30 1.48 2.06
C GLY A 73 10.61 2.83 2.15
N VAL A 74 9.30 2.80 2.39
CA VAL A 74 8.42 3.97 2.52
C VAL A 74 7.37 3.73 3.61
N PHE A 75 6.91 4.78 4.26
CA PHE A 75 5.73 4.74 5.14
C PHE A 75 4.51 5.20 4.36
N VAL A 76 3.52 4.33 4.24
CA VAL A 76 2.27 4.60 3.52
C VAL A 76 1.18 4.93 4.54
N PRO A 77 0.72 6.19 4.65
CA PRO A 77 -0.26 6.64 5.65
C PRO A 77 -1.71 6.27 5.27
N ALA A 78 -1.90 5.05 4.76
CA ALA A 78 -3.18 4.50 4.30
C ALA A 78 -3.26 2.99 4.51
N PRO A 79 -4.48 2.40 4.58
CA PRO A 79 -4.68 0.97 4.75
C PRO A 79 -4.65 0.18 3.42
N TYR A 80 -4.28 0.82 2.32
CA TYR A 80 -4.39 0.26 0.97
C TYR A 80 -3.03 0.02 0.36
N GLN A 81 -2.92 -1.08 -0.38
CA GLN A 81 -1.80 -1.42 -1.23
C GLN A 81 -2.33 -1.57 -2.66
N LEU A 82 -1.78 -0.78 -3.59
CA LEU A 82 -2.04 -0.97 -5.01
C LEU A 82 -1.25 -2.20 -5.49
N MET A 83 -1.90 -3.10 -6.22
CA MET A 83 -1.28 -4.32 -6.72
C MET A 83 -1.82 -4.62 -8.11
N HIS A 84 -0.97 -5.15 -8.99
CA HIS A 84 -1.37 -5.54 -10.32
C HIS A 84 -2.43 -6.66 -10.26
N ILE A 85 -3.46 -6.61 -11.11
CA ILE A 85 -4.55 -7.60 -11.06
C ILE A 85 -4.07 -9.03 -11.35
N ASN A 86 -3.01 -9.16 -12.15
CA ASN A 86 -2.31 -10.41 -12.44
C ASN A 86 -1.20 -10.75 -11.43
N ALA A 87 -1.25 -10.22 -10.21
CA ALA A 87 -0.23 -10.49 -9.21
C ALA A 87 -0.18 -11.97 -8.80
N GLY A 88 1.03 -12.52 -8.70
CA GLY A 88 1.23 -13.93 -8.31
C GLY A 88 0.62 -14.28 -6.95
N ALA A 89 0.57 -13.30 -6.04
CA ALA A 89 -0.11 -13.45 -4.75
C ALA A 89 -1.62 -13.69 -4.88
N LEU A 90 -2.29 -13.08 -5.86
CA LEU A 90 -3.74 -13.20 -6.07
C LEU A 90 -4.12 -14.54 -6.72
N HIS A 91 -3.34 -14.99 -7.70
CA HIS A 91 -3.69 -16.15 -8.53
C HIS A 91 -3.10 -17.46 -8.01
N TYR A 92 -1.89 -17.41 -7.43
CA TYR A 92 -1.14 -18.61 -7.03
C TYR A 92 -0.76 -18.62 -5.54
N GLY A 93 -1.21 -17.63 -4.78
CA GLY A 93 -0.99 -17.57 -3.33
C GLY A 93 0.49 -17.42 -2.93
N VAL A 94 1.34 -16.91 -3.83
CA VAL A 94 2.79 -16.72 -3.61
C VAL A 94 2.99 -15.62 -2.58
N SER A 95 2.95 -16.01 -1.31
CA SER A 95 3.05 -15.13 -0.15
C SER A 95 3.41 -15.87 1.12
N VAL A 96 4.24 -15.24 1.96
CA VAL A 96 4.54 -15.66 3.32
C VAL A 96 4.35 -14.50 4.27
N PHE A 97 3.93 -14.79 5.50
CA PHE A 97 3.73 -13.76 6.50
C PHE A 97 4.37 -14.14 7.82
N GLU A 98 4.51 -13.15 8.68
CA GLU A 98 4.97 -13.32 10.05
C GLU A 98 3.98 -12.76 11.07
N GLY A 99 4.21 -13.12 12.33
CA GLY A 99 3.42 -12.63 13.43
C GLY A 99 4.27 -12.48 14.69
N MET A 100 4.35 -11.26 15.19
CA MET A 100 5.04 -10.93 16.43
C MET A 100 4.29 -9.87 17.23
N LYS A 101 4.81 -9.51 18.41
CA LYS A 101 4.21 -8.55 19.32
C LYS A 101 5.24 -7.54 19.82
N ALA A 102 4.78 -6.30 20.00
CA ALA A 102 5.44 -5.29 20.82
C ALA A 102 4.68 -5.12 22.15
N PHE A 103 5.46 -4.95 23.22
CA PHE A 103 4.96 -4.84 24.59
C PHE A 103 5.45 -3.52 25.20
N ALA A 104 4.55 -2.80 25.86
CA ALA A 104 4.94 -1.76 26.80
C ALA A 104 5.39 -2.43 28.10
N CYS A 105 6.64 -2.21 28.48
CA CYS A 105 7.24 -2.81 29.67
C CYS A 105 7.10 -1.90 30.89
N LYS A 106 7.34 -2.48 32.08
CA LYS A 106 7.25 -1.80 33.38
C LYS A 106 8.12 -0.54 33.50
N ASP A 107 9.22 -0.48 32.75
CA ASP A 107 10.15 0.65 32.69
C ASP A 107 9.82 1.67 31.60
N ASN A 108 8.58 1.67 31.10
CA ASN A 108 8.06 2.54 30.04
C ASN A 108 8.76 2.42 28.68
N LYS A 109 9.55 1.35 28.47
CA LYS A 109 10.13 1.03 27.17
C LYS A 109 9.21 0.12 26.37
N ILE A 110 9.29 0.22 25.05
CA ILE A 110 8.59 -0.69 24.14
C ILE A 110 9.60 -1.71 23.64
N ARG A 111 9.27 -3.00 23.76
CA ARG A 111 10.16 -4.09 23.33
C ARG A 111 9.45 -5.08 22.41
N LEU A 112 10.19 -5.58 21.44
CA LEU A 112 9.82 -6.64 20.51
C LEU A 112 10.30 -7.99 21.06
N LEU A 113 9.47 -9.02 20.93
CA LEU A 113 9.88 -10.38 21.26
C LEU A 113 10.57 -11.06 20.06
N ASN A 114 11.89 -11.17 20.16
CA ASN A 114 12.81 -11.88 19.28
C ASN A 114 12.55 -11.73 17.77
N PRO A 115 12.66 -10.52 17.23
CA PRO A 115 12.29 -10.27 15.83
C PRO A 115 13.21 -10.97 14.82
N ALA A 116 14.44 -11.31 15.21
CA ALA A 116 15.39 -12.03 14.36
C ALA A 116 14.92 -13.46 14.03
N LEU A 117 14.27 -14.17 14.96
CA LEU A 117 13.71 -15.50 14.69
C LEU A 117 12.58 -15.44 13.66
N ASN A 118 11.75 -14.40 13.72
CA ASN A 118 10.70 -14.19 12.72
C ASN A 118 11.29 -13.86 11.35
N ALA A 119 12.33 -13.02 11.29
CA ALA A 119 13.04 -12.71 10.04
C ALA A 119 13.62 -13.99 9.39
N ALA A 120 14.31 -14.82 10.19
CA ALA A 120 14.87 -16.08 9.71
C ALA A 120 13.80 -17.06 9.20
N ARG A 121 12.64 -17.12 9.86
CA ARG A 121 11.52 -17.95 9.41
C ARG A 121 10.87 -17.41 8.13
N MET A 122 10.76 -16.11 7.97
CA MET A 122 10.31 -15.48 6.73
C MET A 122 11.26 -15.78 5.57
N GLN A 123 12.58 -15.71 5.80
CA GLN A 123 13.60 -16.03 4.78
C GLN A 123 13.50 -17.48 4.30
N LYS A 124 13.35 -18.45 5.21
CA LYS A 124 13.08 -19.85 4.85
C LYS A 124 11.82 -19.99 3.97
N GLY A 125 10.79 -19.20 4.27
CA GLY A 125 9.57 -19.19 3.48
C GLY A 125 9.71 -18.53 2.12
N ALA A 126 10.50 -17.47 2.04
CA ALA A 126 10.87 -16.82 0.78
C ALA A 126 11.59 -17.82 -0.13
N ASP A 127 12.56 -18.56 0.40
CA ASP A 127 13.28 -19.60 -0.36
C ASP A 127 12.34 -20.69 -0.89
N ALA A 128 11.45 -21.20 -0.03
CA ALA A 128 10.51 -22.25 -0.41
C ALA A 128 9.52 -21.83 -1.51
N LEU A 129 9.23 -20.53 -1.62
CA LEU A 129 8.36 -19.96 -2.64
C LEU A 129 9.11 -19.21 -3.76
N LEU A 130 10.44 -19.34 -3.82
CA LEU A 130 11.30 -18.67 -4.81
C LEU A 130 11.10 -17.15 -4.84
N MET A 131 10.97 -16.53 -3.66
CA MET A 131 10.86 -15.08 -3.49
C MET A 131 12.21 -14.49 -3.05
N PRO A 132 12.50 -13.21 -3.32
CA PRO A 132 13.65 -12.53 -2.75
C PRO A 132 13.57 -12.55 -1.22
N GLN A 133 14.66 -12.95 -0.57
CA GLN A 133 14.76 -12.87 0.87
C GLN A 133 14.75 -11.41 1.35
N VAL A 134 14.04 -11.14 2.44
CA VAL A 134 14.12 -9.86 3.16
C VAL A 134 15.31 -9.95 4.12
N PRO A 135 16.34 -9.09 3.99
CA PRO A 135 17.47 -9.08 4.93
C PRO A 135 17.01 -8.86 6.37
N THR A 136 17.68 -9.51 7.32
CA THR A 136 17.27 -9.45 8.74
C THR A 136 17.22 -8.03 9.29
N ASP A 137 18.22 -7.20 8.97
CA ASP A 137 18.24 -5.81 9.42
C ASP A 137 17.10 -4.98 8.81
N MET A 138 16.79 -5.19 7.52
CA MET A 138 15.65 -4.56 6.86
C MET A 138 14.32 -4.97 7.50
N PHE A 139 14.14 -6.26 7.78
CA PHE A 139 12.96 -6.77 8.46
C PHE A 139 12.79 -6.13 9.85
N VAL A 140 13.86 -6.12 10.66
CA VAL A 140 13.84 -5.56 12.01
C VAL A 140 13.60 -4.05 11.98
N ASN A 141 14.23 -3.32 11.05
CA ASN A 141 14.03 -1.89 10.87
C ASN A 141 12.59 -1.57 10.43
N GLY A 142 12.04 -2.30 9.46
CA GLY A 142 10.64 -2.14 9.05
C GLY A 142 9.64 -2.40 10.17
N VAL A 143 9.92 -3.39 11.02
CA VAL A 143 9.13 -3.66 12.24
C VAL A 143 9.21 -2.51 13.25
N MET A 144 10.42 -2.04 13.57
CA MET A 144 10.61 -0.95 14.52
C MET A 144 9.93 0.33 14.02
N GLU A 145 10.07 0.66 12.73
CA GLU A 145 9.45 1.85 12.16
C GLU A 145 7.92 1.76 12.15
N ALA A 146 7.35 0.60 11.80
CA ALA A 146 5.90 0.39 11.83
C ALA A 146 5.34 0.56 13.25
N VAL A 147 6.06 0.10 14.29
CA VAL A 147 5.69 0.33 15.69
C VAL A 147 5.84 1.80 16.07
N ARG A 148 6.95 2.45 15.69
CA ARG A 148 7.24 3.86 16.02
C ARG A 148 6.20 4.82 15.45
N ARG A 149 5.83 4.65 14.18
CA ARG A 149 4.81 5.46 13.47
C ARG A 149 3.38 5.24 14.01
N ASN A 150 3.18 4.18 14.79
CA ASN A 150 1.90 3.81 15.38
C ASN A 150 1.99 3.73 16.93
N ARG A 151 3.00 4.33 17.54
CA ARG A 151 3.38 4.13 18.96
C ARG A 151 2.26 4.40 19.95
N GLU A 152 1.38 5.35 19.63
CA GLU A 152 0.21 5.72 20.44
C GLU A 152 -0.83 4.60 20.60
N PHE A 153 -0.79 3.59 19.71
CA PHE A 153 -1.66 2.42 19.74
C PHE A 153 -1.04 1.23 20.47
N VAL A 154 0.17 1.35 21.02
CA VAL A 154 0.75 0.30 21.87
C VAL A 154 -0.03 0.29 23.20
N PRO A 155 -0.66 -0.83 23.57
CA PRO A 155 -1.36 -0.92 24.85
C PRO A 155 -0.42 -0.59 26.01
N PRO A 156 -0.86 0.20 27.01
CA PRO A 156 -0.02 0.55 28.15
C PRO A 156 0.38 -0.69 28.96
N TYR A 157 1.46 -0.60 29.73
CA TYR A 157 1.83 -1.66 30.66
C TYR A 157 0.71 -1.93 31.68
N GLY A 158 0.56 -3.19 32.09
CA GLY A 158 -0.38 -3.62 33.13
C GLY A 158 -1.75 -4.09 32.63
N ASN A 159 -2.02 -4.07 31.32
CA ASN A 159 -3.21 -4.70 30.74
C ASN A 159 -2.89 -6.04 30.07
N ASN A 160 -3.95 -6.76 29.67
CA ASN A 160 -3.85 -8.06 28.98
C ASN A 160 -3.70 -7.94 27.44
N ALA A 161 -3.27 -6.79 26.92
CA ALA A 161 -3.14 -6.52 25.49
C ALA A 161 -1.70 -6.24 25.06
N SER A 162 -1.47 -6.32 23.75
CA SER A 162 -0.18 -6.05 23.12
C SER A 162 -0.40 -5.44 21.73
N MET A 163 0.63 -4.83 21.14
CA MET A 163 0.56 -4.47 19.72
C MET A 163 0.99 -5.68 18.90
N TYR A 164 0.05 -6.25 18.14
CA TYR A 164 0.35 -7.27 17.15
C TYR A 164 0.95 -6.65 15.90
N ILE A 165 1.97 -7.31 15.35
CA ILE A 165 2.73 -6.86 14.18
C ILE A 165 2.65 -7.95 13.12
N ARG A 166 2.32 -7.54 11.88
CA ARG A 166 2.12 -8.41 10.72
C ARG A 166 3.04 -8.00 9.57
N PRO A 167 4.25 -8.59 9.51
CA PRO A 167 5.06 -8.55 8.30
C PRO A 167 4.46 -9.50 7.24
N LEU A 168 4.39 -9.07 5.98
CA LEU A 168 3.90 -9.85 4.84
C LEU A 168 4.85 -9.64 3.66
N LEU A 169 5.27 -10.73 3.02
CA LEU A 169 6.04 -10.74 1.78
C LEU A 169 5.25 -11.48 0.72
N PHE A 170 5.03 -10.88 -0.45
CA PHE A 170 4.20 -11.46 -1.50
C PHE A 170 4.61 -11.00 -2.89
N ALA A 171 4.32 -11.82 -3.90
CA ALA A 171 4.51 -11.48 -5.31
C ALA A 171 3.48 -10.44 -5.76
N SER A 172 3.87 -9.16 -5.78
CA SER A 172 3.03 -8.02 -6.19
C SER A 172 3.01 -7.79 -7.71
N GLY A 173 4.05 -8.27 -8.40
CA GLY A 173 4.22 -8.18 -9.84
C GLY A 173 3.48 -9.25 -10.63
N GLN A 174 3.49 -9.10 -11.95
CA GLN A 174 2.72 -9.92 -12.89
C GLN A 174 3.21 -11.37 -12.90
N MET A 175 2.29 -12.32 -12.73
CA MET A 175 2.55 -13.76 -12.81
C MET A 175 1.26 -14.52 -13.10
N LEU A 176 1.03 -14.88 -14.38
CA LEU A 176 -0.04 -15.81 -14.82
C LEU A 176 0.51 -17.15 -15.36
N GLY A 177 1.83 -17.29 -15.39
CA GLY A 177 2.49 -18.57 -15.59
C GLY A 177 3.24 -18.95 -14.32
N LEU A 178 3.52 -20.24 -14.13
CA LEU A 178 4.45 -20.69 -13.09
C LEU A 178 5.92 -20.41 -13.45
N ALA A 179 6.17 -19.98 -14.70
CA ALA A 179 7.43 -19.45 -15.18
C ALA A 179 7.15 -18.41 -16.30
N PRO A 180 7.83 -17.25 -16.32
CA PRO A 180 8.79 -16.76 -15.34
C PRO A 180 8.16 -16.43 -13.98
N LEU A 181 8.99 -16.28 -12.94
CA LEU A 181 8.57 -15.76 -11.63
C LEU A 181 8.14 -14.30 -11.72
N ALA A 182 7.47 -13.80 -10.68
CA ALA A 182 7.02 -12.41 -10.63
C ALA A 182 8.22 -11.45 -10.77
N ASN A 183 8.01 -10.36 -11.51
CA ASN A 183 9.01 -9.32 -11.73
C ASN A 183 9.14 -8.34 -10.54
N GLU A 184 8.19 -8.38 -9.59
CA GLU A 184 8.14 -7.50 -8.44
C GLU A 184 7.58 -8.24 -7.21
N TYR A 185 8.14 -7.95 -6.04
CA TYR A 185 7.66 -8.45 -4.75
C TYR A 185 7.54 -7.28 -3.78
N THR A 186 6.54 -7.33 -2.90
CA THR A 186 6.33 -6.33 -1.86
C THR A 186 6.50 -6.97 -0.49
N PHE A 187 7.31 -6.33 0.36
CA PHE A 187 7.37 -6.60 1.79
C PHE A 187 6.73 -5.44 2.54
N PHE A 188 5.69 -5.67 3.34
CA PHE A 188 5.16 -4.63 4.21
C PHE A 188 5.01 -5.09 5.66
N VAL A 189 4.96 -4.13 6.58
CA VAL A 189 4.68 -4.35 7.99
C VAL A 189 3.49 -3.50 8.42
N THR A 190 2.41 -4.17 8.83
CA THR A 190 1.27 -3.54 9.50
C THR A 190 1.28 -3.84 10.99
N VAL A 191 0.61 -3.01 11.78
CA VAL A 191 0.43 -3.21 13.22
C VAL A 191 -1.02 -3.04 13.61
N LEU A 192 -1.42 -3.55 14.77
CA LEU A 192 -2.69 -3.24 15.41
C LEU A 192 -2.65 -3.63 16.90
N PRO A 193 -3.38 -2.92 17.79
CA PRO A 193 -3.57 -3.38 19.17
C PRO A 193 -4.49 -4.61 19.22
N ALA A 194 -4.06 -5.64 19.95
CA ALA A 194 -4.78 -6.89 20.10
C ALA A 194 -4.65 -7.46 21.52
N GLY A 195 -5.76 -8.00 22.06
CA GLY A 195 -5.71 -8.90 23.21
C GLY A 195 -5.57 -10.36 22.79
N GLY A 196 -6.05 -11.28 23.64
CA GLY A 196 -5.94 -12.72 23.43
C GLY A 196 -6.69 -13.21 22.18
N TYR A 197 -6.04 -14.03 21.35
CA TYR A 197 -6.62 -14.56 20.10
C TYR A 197 -7.88 -15.39 20.32
N PHE A 198 -7.88 -16.24 21.35
CA PHE A 198 -9.04 -17.05 21.74
C PHE A 198 -9.96 -16.33 22.72
N GLY A 199 -9.85 -15.00 22.86
CA GLY A 199 -10.52 -14.23 23.90
C GLY A 199 -10.26 -14.82 25.29
N LYS A 200 -11.34 -15.09 26.03
CA LYS A 200 -11.30 -15.77 27.34
C LYS A 200 -10.77 -17.20 27.29
N GLY A 201 -10.59 -17.81 26.12
CA GLY A 201 -10.03 -19.16 25.98
C GLY A 201 -8.61 -19.30 26.54
N SER A 202 -7.84 -18.20 26.60
CA SER A 202 -6.54 -18.20 27.28
C SER A 202 -6.64 -18.28 28.82
N GLU A 203 -7.81 -17.97 29.39
CA GLU A 203 -8.13 -18.09 30.82
C GLU A 203 -8.83 -19.42 31.13
N VAL A 204 -9.87 -19.73 30.34
CA VAL A 204 -10.81 -20.86 30.54
C VAL A 204 -10.33 -22.16 29.90
N GLY A 205 -9.43 -22.09 28.92
CA GLY A 205 -9.00 -23.23 28.10
C GLY A 205 -9.92 -23.48 26.90
N VAL A 206 -9.51 -24.40 26.02
CA VAL A 206 -10.18 -24.68 24.75
C VAL A 206 -10.48 -26.16 24.54
N LYS A 207 -11.52 -26.46 23.76
CA LYS A 207 -11.86 -27.81 23.29
C LYS A 207 -11.39 -27.98 21.84
N ALA A 208 -10.71 -29.07 21.55
CA ALA A 208 -10.20 -29.37 20.22
C ALA A 208 -10.88 -30.61 19.63
N LEU A 209 -11.08 -30.61 18.31
CA LEU A 209 -11.55 -31.77 17.55
C LEU A 209 -10.43 -32.26 16.64
N VAL A 210 -10.12 -33.55 16.68
CA VAL A 210 -9.19 -34.14 15.71
C VAL A 210 -9.82 -34.09 14.31
N SER A 211 -9.10 -33.49 13.36
CA SER A 211 -9.55 -33.38 11.98
C SER A 211 -9.30 -34.68 11.22
N SER A 212 -10.33 -35.52 11.07
CA SER A 212 -10.20 -36.80 10.36
C SER A 212 -10.29 -36.68 8.83
N ASN A 213 -10.99 -35.65 8.33
CA ASN A 213 -11.34 -35.53 6.91
C ASN A 213 -10.52 -34.47 6.16
N HIS A 214 -9.64 -33.74 6.85
CA HIS A 214 -8.82 -32.70 6.24
C HIS A 214 -7.38 -32.80 6.73
N ASP A 215 -6.46 -32.45 5.85
CA ASP A 215 -5.04 -32.32 6.14
C ASP A 215 -4.65 -30.86 6.23
N ARG A 216 -3.81 -30.53 7.21
CA ARG A 216 -3.20 -29.19 7.31
C ARG A 216 -2.17 -28.98 6.20
N ALA A 217 -1.34 -29.98 5.97
CA ALA A 217 -0.26 -29.94 5.00
C ALA A 217 0.07 -31.34 4.48
N ALA A 218 0.39 -31.44 3.19
CA ALA A 218 0.92 -32.66 2.62
C ALA A 218 2.38 -32.92 3.09
N PRO A 219 2.87 -34.18 3.12
CA PRO A 219 4.20 -34.52 3.65
C PRO A 219 5.39 -33.83 2.98
N LYS A 220 5.22 -33.43 1.72
CA LYS A 220 6.23 -32.68 0.93
C LYS A 220 5.69 -31.32 0.46
N GLY A 221 4.69 -30.81 1.18
CA GLY A 221 4.09 -29.51 0.90
C GLY A 221 4.80 -28.38 1.63
N LEU A 222 4.09 -27.27 1.79
CA LEU A 222 4.59 -26.04 2.41
C LEU A 222 4.37 -25.99 3.92
N GLY A 223 4.07 -27.12 4.58
CA GLY A 223 3.62 -27.12 5.98
C GLY A 223 4.56 -26.41 6.95
N SER A 224 5.86 -26.64 6.84
CA SER A 224 6.89 -25.99 7.66
C SER A 224 7.13 -24.52 7.34
N VAL A 225 6.48 -23.99 6.30
CA VAL A 225 6.56 -22.59 5.87
C VAL A 225 5.31 -21.83 6.31
N LYS A 226 5.48 -20.58 6.72
CA LYS A 226 4.35 -19.69 7.08
C LYS A 226 3.68 -19.08 5.84
N ALA A 227 3.37 -19.93 4.86
CA ALA A 227 2.75 -19.55 3.59
C ALA A 227 1.24 -19.36 3.76
N ALA A 228 0.66 -18.37 3.06
CA ALA A 228 -0.78 -18.08 3.15
C ALA A 228 -1.66 -19.27 2.73
N GLY A 229 -1.21 -20.07 1.74
CA GLY A 229 -1.94 -21.24 1.25
C GLY A 229 -2.26 -22.28 2.34
N ASN A 230 -1.37 -22.46 3.31
CA ASN A 230 -1.60 -23.39 4.43
C ASN A 230 -2.79 -22.97 5.30
N TYR A 231 -3.03 -21.66 5.42
CA TYR A 231 -4.12 -21.10 6.22
C TYR A 231 -5.45 -21.17 5.46
N ALA A 232 -5.42 -21.01 4.13
CA ALA A 232 -6.62 -21.16 3.30
C ALA A 232 -7.20 -22.59 3.39
N ALA A 233 -6.33 -23.60 3.43
CA ALA A 233 -6.74 -25.00 3.60
C ALA A 233 -7.41 -25.28 4.96
N ASP A 234 -7.10 -24.48 5.98
CA ASP A 234 -7.58 -24.65 7.36
C ASP A 234 -8.96 -24.01 7.62
N LEU A 235 -9.45 -23.14 6.71
CA LEU A 235 -10.69 -22.38 6.92
C LEU A 235 -11.92 -23.29 7.10
N SER A 236 -12.11 -24.25 6.20
CA SER A 236 -13.25 -25.19 6.23
C SER A 236 -13.27 -26.06 7.50
N PRO A 237 -12.21 -26.82 7.83
CA PRO A 237 -12.20 -27.68 9.01
C PRO A 237 -12.37 -26.89 10.32
N VAL A 238 -11.73 -25.73 10.47
CA VAL A 238 -11.90 -24.89 11.67
C VAL A 238 -13.34 -24.38 11.78
N HIS A 239 -13.95 -23.93 10.67
CA HIS A 239 -15.33 -23.47 10.67
C HIS A 239 -16.31 -24.58 11.07
N GLN A 240 -16.10 -25.81 10.58
CA GLN A 240 -16.91 -26.98 10.96
C GLN A 240 -16.74 -27.32 12.44
N ALA A 241 -15.51 -27.31 12.96
CA ALA A 241 -15.25 -27.55 14.37
C ALA A 241 -15.94 -26.51 15.28
N HIS A 242 -15.89 -25.23 14.89
CA HIS A 242 -16.60 -24.14 15.58
C HIS A 242 -18.11 -24.34 15.58
N GLY A 243 -18.70 -24.71 14.43
CA GLY A 243 -20.12 -25.03 14.33
C GLY A 243 -20.57 -26.19 15.23
N ASN A 244 -19.65 -27.09 15.56
CA ASN A 244 -19.87 -28.24 16.43
C ASN A 244 -19.47 -28.00 17.90
N GLY A 245 -19.17 -26.76 18.29
CA GLY A 245 -18.87 -26.38 19.68
C GLY A 245 -17.42 -26.61 20.13
N TYR A 246 -16.51 -26.87 19.20
CA TYR A 246 -15.07 -26.92 19.46
C TYR A 246 -14.42 -25.58 19.11
N ASN A 247 -13.32 -25.22 19.78
CA ASN A 247 -12.62 -23.96 19.57
C ASN A 247 -11.52 -24.05 18.50
N THR A 248 -11.02 -25.25 18.22
CA THR A 248 -9.98 -25.48 17.22
C THR A 248 -9.96 -26.93 16.74
N THR A 249 -9.11 -27.21 15.76
CA THR A 249 -8.84 -28.55 15.24
C THR A 249 -7.44 -29.01 15.63
N LEU A 250 -7.28 -30.31 15.92
CA LEU A 250 -5.98 -30.98 16.02
C LEU A 250 -5.75 -31.77 14.74
N TYR A 251 -4.61 -31.56 14.09
CA TYR A 251 -4.19 -32.31 12.91
C TYR A 251 -3.24 -33.44 13.29
N LEU A 252 -3.46 -34.58 12.65
CA LEU A 252 -2.50 -35.67 12.58
C LEU A 252 -1.74 -35.60 11.25
N ASP A 253 -0.64 -36.32 11.17
CA ASP A 253 0.18 -36.40 9.96
C ASP A 253 -0.64 -36.89 8.77
N ALA A 254 -0.45 -36.28 7.61
CA ALA A 254 -1.28 -36.55 6.44
C ALA A 254 -1.08 -37.94 5.83
N LYS A 255 0.05 -38.60 6.12
CA LYS A 255 0.44 -39.86 5.48
C LYS A 255 -0.14 -41.08 6.21
N GLU A 256 0.05 -41.13 7.51
CA GLU A 256 -0.33 -42.25 8.38
C GLU A 256 -1.57 -41.94 9.21
N LYS A 257 -1.98 -40.66 9.30
CA LYS A 257 -3.13 -40.21 10.10
C LYS A 257 -3.02 -40.66 11.55
N ARG A 258 -1.81 -40.62 12.10
CA ARG A 258 -1.46 -41.29 13.35
C ARG A 258 -0.68 -40.39 14.30
N TYR A 259 0.28 -39.62 13.79
CA TYR A 259 1.14 -38.80 14.62
C TYR A 259 0.58 -37.39 14.79
N ILE A 260 0.61 -36.86 16.00
CA ILE A 260 0.19 -35.48 16.28
C ILE A 260 1.08 -34.50 15.53
N GLU A 261 0.49 -33.47 14.90
CA GLU A 261 1.24 -32.36 14.30
C GLU A 261 0.93 -31.01 14.97
N GLU A 262 -0.22 -30.40 14.66
CA GLU A 262 -0.53 -29.03 15.08
C GLU A 262 -2.01 -28.82 15.42
N PHE A 263 -2.26 -27.88 16.33
CA PHE A 263 -3.60 -27.33 16.57
C PHE A 263 -3.87 -26.18 15.62
N SER A 264 -4.41 -26.44 14.42
CA SER A 264 -4.69 -25.41 13.42
C SER A 264 -3.48 -24.49 13.21
N VAL A 265 -3.52 -23.26 13.74
CA VAL A 265 -2.48 -22.24 13.63
C VAL A 265 -1.49 -22.20 14.81
N CYS A 266 -1.49 -23.20 15.70
CA CYS A 266 -0.67 -23.31 16.90
C CYS A 266 0.04 -24.67 17.00
N ASN A 267 1.25 -24.69 17.56
CA ASN A 267 1.96 -25.93 17.85
C ASN A 267 1.37 -26.64 19.09
N PHE A 268 1.47 -27.96 19.12
CA PHE A 268 1.14 -28.80 20.28
C PHE A 268 2.21 -28.73 21.37
N VAL A 269 1.77 -28.68 22.63
CA VAL A 269 2.62 -28.77 23.83
C VAL A 269 2.00 -29.80 24.77
N GLY A 270 2.73 -30.86 25.12
CA GLY A 270 2.29 -31.88 26.07
C GLY A 270 3.23 -31.98 27.26
N ILE A 271 2.67 -32.07 28.46
CA ILE A 271 3.41 -32.42 29.68
C ILE A 271 3.02 -33.83 30.08
N THR A 272 3.96 -34.76 30.07
CA THR A 272 3.69 -36.15 30.46
C THR A 272 3.44 -36.28 31.96
N LYS A 273 2.79 -37.37 32.38
CA LYS A 273 2.56 -37.69 33.80
C LYS A 273 3.84 -37.75 34.64
N ASP A 274 4.99 -38.04 34.03
CA ASP A 274 6.31 -38.01 34.66
C ASP A 274 7.07 -36.68 34.49
N GLY A 275 6.40 -35.64 34.01
CA GLY A 275 6.90 -34.26 34.03
C GLY A 275 7.83 -33.88 32.87
N ARG A 276 7.82 -34.60 31.75
CA ARG A 276 8.57 -34.22 30.54
C ARG A 276 7.76 -33.27 29.67
N TYR A 277 8.45 -32.32 29.04
CA TYR A 277 7.87 -31.47 27.99
C TYR A 277 8.05 -32.18 26.64
N VAL A 278 6.96 -32.49 25.96
CA VAL A 278 6.98 -33.19 24.67
C VAL A 278 6.27 -32.33 23.62
N THR A 279 6.89 -32.19 22.46
CA THR A 279 6.30 -31.51 21.30
C THR A 279 6.59 -32.30 20.01
N PRO A 280 5.70 -32.27 19.01
CA PRO A 280 5.85 -33.15 17.86
C PRO A 280 7.00 -32.73 16.94
N LYS A 281 7.64 -33.71 16.30
CA LYS A 281 8.68 -33.52 15.28
C LYS A 281 8.22 -34.05 13.93
N SER A 282 8.13 -33.18 12.93
CA SER A 282 7.82 -33.52 11.54
C SER A 282 8.28 -32.41 10.60
N ASP A 283 8.60 -32.75 9.35
CA ASP A 283 9.03 -31.81 8.30
C ASP A 283 7.87 -30.90 7.81
N THR A 284 6.65 -31.25 8.18
CA THR A 284 5.41 -30.52 7.88
C THR A 284 5.03 -29.53 8.97
N ILE A 285 5.68 -29.51 10.14
CA ILE A 285 5.30 -28.63 11.26
C ILE A 285 5.95 -27.26 11.10
N LEU A 286 5.16 -26.20 11.27
CA LEU A 286 5.66 -24.84 11.33
C LEU A 286 6.39 -24.61 12.65
N GLN A 287 7.68 -24.33 12.58
CA GLN A 287 8.49 -24.06 13.78
C GLN A 287 8.05 -22.77 14.49
N SER A 288 7.30 -22.89 15.58
CA SER A 288 6.83 -21.75 16.39
C SER A 288 7.96 -21.14 17.21
N THR A 289 8.19 -19.83 17.05
CA THR A 289 9.11 -19.07 17.90
C THR A 289 8.70 -19.16 19.38
N THR A 290 7.39 -19.21 19.66
CA THR A 290 6.88 -19.40 21.02
C THR A 290 7.25 -20.77 21.57
N ASN A 291 7.08 -21.85 20.81
CA ASN A 291 7.43 -23.20 21.25
C ASN A 291 8.93 -23.33 21.52
N ILE A 292 9.77 -22.74 20.67
CA ILE A 292 11.23 -22.70 20.87
C ILE A 292 11.58 -22.06 22.23
N MET A 293 10.96 -20.92 22.55
CA MET A 293 11.17 -20.25 23.84
C MET A 293 10.63 -21.07 25.01
N LEU A 294 9.46 -21.69 24.89
CA LEU A 294 8.89 -22.55 25.94
C LEU A 294 9.76 -23.77 26.23
N GLN A 295 10.29 -24.42 25.20
CA GLN A 295 11.25 -25.51 25.35
C GLN A 295 12.49 -25.03 26.11
N GLN A 296 13.01 -23.83 25.81
CA GLN A 296 14.15 -23.29 26.55
C GLN A 296 13.79 -23.04 28.02
N LEU A 297 12.64 -22.43 28.30
CA LEU A 297 12.18 -22.20 29.67
C LEU A 297 11.94 -23.50 30.45
N ALA A 298 11.46 -24.55 29.77
CA ALA A 298 11.32 -25.88 30.37
C ALA A 298 12.69 -26.48 30.75
N ARG A 299 13.70 -26.36 29.88
CA ARG A 299 15.09 -26.77 30.20
C ARG A 299 15.65 -25.98 31.38
N ASP A 300 15.41 -24.67 31.43
CA ASP A 300 15.86 -23.82 32.54
C ASP A 300 15.22 -24.21 33.88
N ARG A 301 14.04 -24.85 33.85
CA ARG A 301 13.36 -25.45 35.02
C ARG A 301 13.83 -26.87 35.35
N GLY A 302 14.81 -27.40 34.62
CA GLY A 302 15.33 -28.75 34.80
C GLY A 302 14.43 -29.85 34.21
N MET A 303 13.46 -29.51 33.36
CA MET A 303 12.62 -30.50 32.68
C MET A 303 13.37 -31.15 31.52
N ILE A 304 13.06 -32.41 31.25
CA ILE A 304 13.47 -33.08 30.01
C ILE A 304 12.55 -32.60 28.89
N VAL A 305 13.14 -32.13 27.79
CA VAL A 305 12.42 -31.69 26.59
C VAL A 305 12.63 -32.69 25.46
N GLU A 306 11.55 -33.22 24.92
CA GLU A 306 11.53 -34.19 23.82
C GLU A 306 10.82 -33.59 22.59
N GLU A 307 11.55 -33.52 21.47
CA GLU A 307 10.98 -33.19 20.16
C GLU A 307 10.99 -34.47 19.30
N ARG A 308 9.83 -35.13 19.18
CA ARG A 308 9.70 -36.46 18.55
C ARG A 308 8.31 -36.69 17.95
N PRO A 309 8.11 -37.66 17.05
CA PRO A 309 6.78 -38.12 16.69
C PRO A 309 6.00 -38.58 17.94
N ILE A 310 4.70 -38.25 17.98
CA ILE A 310 3.80 -38.62 19.09
C ILE A 310 2.63 -39.39 18.49
N ASP A 311 2.53 -40.67 18.80
CA ASP A 311 1.43 -41.52 18.34
C ASP A 311 0.16 -41.17 19.13
N PHE A 312 -0.83 -40.57 18.46
CA PHE A 312 -2.00 -40.01 19.12
C PHE A 312 -2.72 -41.05 19.99
N GLU A 313 -3.11 -42.18 19.42
CA GLU A 313 -3.90 -43.18 20.15
C GLU A 313 -3.12 -43.85 21.28
N LYS A 314 -1.79 -43.97 21.16
CA LYS A 314 -0.97 -44.64 22.17
C LYS A 314 -0.54 -43.73 23.31
N GLU A 315 -0.40 -42.44 23.05
CA GLU A 315 0.28 -41.53 23.98
C GLU A 315 -0.62 -40.42 24.53
N ILE A 316 -1.79 -40.14 23.94
CA ILE A 316 -2.61 -39.00 24.35
C ILE A 316 -3.02 -39.07 25.83
N GLU A 317 -3.32 -40.26 26.35
CA GLU A 317 -3.68 -40.50 27.76
C GLU A 317 -2.46 -40.44 28.71
N ASN A 318 -1.23 -40.41 28.20
CA ASN A 318 -0.02 -40.28 29.02
C ASN A 318 0.31 -38.81 29.33
N PHE A 319 -0.33 -37.86 28.65
CA PHE A 319 -0.20 -36.44 28.99
C PHE A 319 -1.04 -36.10 30.21
N LYS A 320 -0.42 -35.43 31.18
CA LYS A 320 -1.10 -34.78 32.31
C LYS A 320 -1.71 -33.46 31.85
N GLU A 321 -0.92 -32.64 31.16
CA GLU A 321 -1.36 -31.34 30.65
C GLU A 321 -1.17 -31.30 29.14
N VAL A 322 -2.16 -30.77 28.41
CA VAL A 322 -2.01 -30.45 26.99
C VAL A 322 -2.31 -28.97 26.76
N GLY A 323 -1.49 -28.33 25.95
CA GLY A 323 -1.63 -26.95 25.55
C GLY A 323 -1.31 -26.76 24.08
N MET A 324 -1.59 -25.55 23.62
CA MET A 324 -1.15 -25.08 22.32
C MET A 324 -0.44 -23.74 22.46
N CYS A 325 0.52 -23.48 21.57
CA CYS A 325 1.29 -22.24 21.62
C CYS A 325 1.53 -21.60 20.25
N GLY A 326 1.67 -20.28 20.27
CA GLY A 326 1.93 -19.44 19.09
C GLY A 326 1.82 -17.96 19.45
N THR A 327 2.36 -17.05 18.64
CA THR A 327 2.47 -15.62 19.00
C THR A 327 1.16 -15.00 19.50
N ALA A 328 0.05 -15.23 18.79
CA ALA A 328 -1.23 -14.61 19.11
C ALA A 328 -1.85 -15.21 20.39
N ALA A 329 -1.73 -16.52 20.56
CA ALA A 329 -2.25 -17.29 21.70
C ALA A 329 -1.33 -17.24 22.95
N VAL A 330 -0.06 -16.92 22.76
CA VAL A 330 1.04 -17.18 23.71
C VAL A 330 1.08 -18.66 24.07
N VAL A 331 0.31 -19.04 25.08
CA VAL A 331 0.07 -20.43 25.50
C VAL A 331 -1.38 -20.53 25.94
N VAL A 332 -2.09 -21.54 25.46
CA VAL A 332 -3.50 -21.79 25.76
C VAL A 332 -3.66 -23.24 26.20
N LYS A 333 -4.41 -23.45 27.29
CA LYS A 333 -4.72 -24.76 27.86
C LYS A 333 -5.71 -25.48 26.95
N VAL A 334 -5.53 -26.76 26.71
CA VAL A 334 -6.48 -27.61 25.99
C VAL A 334 -7.19 -28.47 27.01
N ASN A 335 -8.46 -28.15 27.28
CA ASN A 335 -9.26 -28.85 28.27
C ASN A 335 -9.68 -30.22 27.79
N SER A 336 -9.95 -30.36 26.48
CA SER A 336 -10.26 -31.66 25.92
C SER A 336 -9.92 -31.77 24.43
N ILE A 337 -9.64 -33.00 24.00
CA ILE A 337 -9.47 -33.38 22.61
C ILE A 337 -10.46 -34.50 22.29
N THR A 338 -11.29 -34.30 21.28
CA THR A 338 -12.23 -35.33 20.82
C THR A 338 -11.73 -35.97 19.53
N PHE A 339 -11.73 -37.31 19.48
CA PHE A 339 -11.43 -38.11 18.29
C PHE A 339 -12.50 -39.19 18.10
N GLY A 340 -13.28 -39.08 17.02
CA GLY A 340 -14.47 -39.91 16.83
C GLY A 340 -15.46 -39.69 17.97
N GLU A 341 -15.83 -40.76 18.66
CA GLU A 341 -16.74 -40.73 19.82
C GLU A 341 -16.02 -40.57 21.17
N LYS A 342 -14.68 -40.62 21.18
CA LYS A 342 -13.88 -40.53 22.40
C LYS A 342 -13.46 -39.10 22.67
N THR A 343 -13.54 -38.68 23.93
CA THR A 343 -13.03 -37.40 24.40
C THR A 343 -11.99 -37.64 25.49
N PHE A 344 -10.85 -37.00 25.36
CA PHE A 344 -9.75 -37.02 26.33
C PHE A 344 -9.71 -35.68 27.04
N ASP A 345 -9.89 -35.68 28.36
CA ASP A 345 -9.90 -34.47 29.18
C ASP A 345 -8.55 -34.25 29.87
N PHE A 346 -8.19 -32.97 30.05
CA PHE A 346 -6.96 -32.54 30.73
C PHE A 346 -7.28 -31.47 31.77
N GLU A 347 -6.57 -31.54 32.89
CA GLU A 347 -6.75 -30.65 34.04
C GLU A 347 -5.39 -30.32 34.69
N ASP A 348 -5.41 -29.57 35.79
CA ASP A 348 -4.21 -29.27 36.60
C ASP A 348 -3.02 -28.69 35.80
N PHE A 349 -3.29 -27.62 35.04
CA PHE A 349 -2.35 -26.96 34.11
C PHE A 349 -1.21 -26.15 34.79
N ASP A 350 -0.62 -26.64 35.87
CA ASP A 350 0.38 -25.92 36.67
C ASP A 350 1.66 -25.63 35.87
N VAL A 351 2.14 -26.62 35.10
CA VAL A 351 3.39 -26.49 34.34
C VAL A 351 3.20 -25.56 33.15
N ILE A 352 2.16 -25.77 32.35
CA ILE A 352 1.84 -24.95 31.18
C ILE A 352 1.53 -23.51 31.61
N SER A 353 0.73 -23.32 32.65
CA SER A 353 0.42 -21.98 33.18
C SER A 353 1.67 -21.30 33.75
N GLY A 354 2.51 -22.05 34.46
CA GLY A 354 3.77 -21.54 34.96
C GLY A 354 4.71 -21.09 33.84
N LEU A 355 4.86 -21.87 32.76
CA LEU A 355 5.69 -21.51 31.61
C LEU A 355 5.14 -20.27 30.89
N ARG A 356 3.82 -20.18 30.73
CA ARG A 356 3.13 -18.99 30.21
C ARG A 356 3.47 -17.75 31.04
N SER A 357 3.29 -17.81 32.36
CA SER A 357 3.55 -16.68 33.25
C SER A 357 5.01 -16.22 33.21
N GLN A 358 5.96 -17.15 33.12
CA GLN A 358 7.37 -16.81 33.00
C GLN A 358 7.67 -16.10 31.67
N LEU A 359 7.14 -16.61 30.56
CA LEU A 359 7.33 -15.98 29.25
C LEU A 359 6.69 -14.58 29.19
N THR A 360 5.49 -14.40 29.75
CA THR A 360 4.83 -13.09 29.79
C THR A 360 5.56 -12.11 30.70
N ALA A 361 6.12 -12.56 31.82
CA ALA A 361 6.93 -11.72 32.69
C ALA A 361 8.18 -11.19 31.96
N ILE A 362 8.83 -12.01 31.12
CA ILE A 362 9.94 -11.56 30.26
C ILE A 362 9.44 -10.54 29.23
N GLN A 363 8.32 -10.81 28.56
CA GLN A 363 7.73 -9.91 27.55
C GLN A 363 7.42 -8.51 28.11
N CYS A 364 6.96 -8.44 29.36
CA CYS A 364 6.61 -7.19 30.04
C CYS A 364 7.78 -6.54 30.80
N GLY A 365 8.98 -7.13 30.77
CA GLY A 365 10.15 -6.62 31.50
C GLY A 365 10.04 -6.75 33.03
N GLU A 366 9.26 -7.72 33.52
CA GLU A 366 9.09 -8.04 34.93
C GLU A 366 10.07 -9.12 35.41
N ALA A 367 10.53 -9.96 34.49
CA ALA A 367 11.56 -10.96 34.72
C ALA A 367 12.79 -10.67 33.85
N GLU A 368 13.95 -11.16 34.32
CA GLU A 368 15.21 -11.07 33.58
C GLU A 368 15.13 -11.84 32.26
N ASP A 369 15.51 -11.17 31.17
CA ASP A 369 15.68 -11.79 29.85
C ASP A 369 17.08 -12.41 29.71
N LYS A 370 17.26 -13.60 30.31
CA LYS A 370 18.55 -14.31 30.33
C LYS A 370 19.07 -14.72 28.94
N HIS A 371 18.18 -14.75 27.95
CA HIS A 371 18.47 -15.28 26.61
C HIS A 371 18.53 -14.17 25.54
N GLY A 372 18.38 -12.91 25.93
CA GLY A 372 18.43 -11.76 25.01
C GLY A 372 17.32 -11.79 23.95
N TRP A 373 16.13 -12.28 24.29
CA TRP A 373 14.99 -12.33 23.39
C TRP A 373 14.35 -10.96 23.15
N MET A 374 14.46 -10.02 24.07
CA MET A 374 13.77 -8.74 24.02
C MET A 374 14.61 -7.68 23.32
N LYS A 375 14.08 -7.10 22.24
CA LYS A 375 14.72 -6.01 21.50
C LYS A 375 13.97 -4.70 21.73
N GLU A 376 14.66 -3.70 22.27
CA GLU A 376 14.09 -2.35 22.47
C GLU A 376 13.79 -1.65 21.13
N VAL A 377 12.64 -0.99 21.05
CA VAL A 377 12.29 -0.09 19.94
C VAL A 377 12.90 1.27 20.25
N CYS A 378 14.03 1.59 19.60
CA CYS A 378 14.75 2.85 19.79
C CYS A 378 14.21 3.95 18.86
N ASP A 379 14.30 5.21 19.30
CA ASP A 379 13.94 6.38 18.48
C ASP A 379 15.04 6.78 17.47
N CYS A 380 16.24 6.18 17.58
CA CYS A 380 17.39 6.45 16.70
C CYS A 380 17.50 5.39 15.59
N VAL A 381 16.93 5.65 14.42
CA VAL A 381 17.29 4.96 13.18
C VAL A 381 17.86 6.02 12.23
N ASN A 382 19.07 5.78 11.72
CA ASN A 382 19.88 6.76 10.98
C ASN A 382 19.44 7.00 9.52
N ASP A 383 18.34 6.42 9.07
CA ASP A 383 17.81 6.61 7.72
C ASP A 383 16.29 6.78 7.84
N GLU A 384 15.78 8.01 7.69
CA GLU A 384 14.35 8.29 7.77
C GLU A 384 13.61 7.61 6.60
N ILE A 385 12.77 6.61 6.90
CA ILE A 385 11.84 6.06 5.91
C ILE A 385 10.84 7.19 5.53
N PRO A 386 10.82 7.65 4.27
CA PRO A 386 9.98 8.77 3.86
C PRO A 386 8.50 8.40 3.92
N GLU A 387 7.66 9.38 4.25
CA GLU A 387 6.20 9.23 4.19
C GLU A 387 5.70 9.52 2.79
N ILE A 388 5.02 8.55 2.17
CA ILE A 388 4.49 8.66 0.82
C ILE A 388 3.02 8.22 0.86
N PHE A 389 2.10 9.15 0.60
CA PHE A 389 0.71 8.79 0.34
C PHE A 389 0.65 7.87 -0.87
N PRO A 390 -0.25 6.87 -0.92
CA PRO A 390 -0.43 6.08 -2.12
C PRO A 390 -1.03 6.98 -3.22
N VAL A 391 -0.16 7.70 -3.92
CA VAL A 391 -0.38 8.10 -5.30
C VAL A 391 -0.35 6.79 -6.08
N GLN A 392 -1.35 6.57 -6.94
CA GLN A 392 -1.34 5.44 -7.86
C GLN A 392 -0.05 5.55 -8.69
N SER A 393 1.00 4.84 -8.30
CA SER A 393 2.29 5.03 -8.94
C SER A 393 2.23 4.42 -10.33
N ALA A 394 2.57 5.28 -11.30
CA ALA A 394 3.02 4.92 -12.61
C ALA A 394 3.94 3.68 -12.59
N SER A 395 3.54 2.64 -13.30
CA SER A 395 4.44 1.61 -13.81
C SER A 395 3.91 1.11 -15.14
N TYR A 396 4.72 1.29 -16.19
CA TYR A 396 4.63 0.73 -17.54
C TYR A 396 3.44 1.16 -18.43
N ALA A 397 3.75 2.04 -19.39
CA ALA A 397 3.12 1.96 -20.71
C ALA A 397 3.50 0.59 -21.33
N PRO A 398 2.49 -0.24 -21.61
CA PRO A 398 2.20 -0.54 -23.00
C PRO A 398 0.69 -0.53 -23.29
N ASP A 399 0.37 -0.02 -24.47
CA ASP A 399 -0.95 -0.01 -25.12
C ASP A 399 -2.02 0.93 -24.52
N MET A 400 -2.49 1.84 -25.39
CA MET A 400 -3.62 2.75 -25.13
C MET A 400 -4.82 1.97 -24.58
N VAL A 401 -5.17 2.20 -23.31
CA VAL A 401 -6.49 1.83 -22.78
C VAL A 401 -7.46 2.95 -23.12
N THR A 402 -8.56 2.62 -23.80
CA THR A 402 -9.57 3.57 -24.28
C THR A 402 -10.34 4.21 -23.12
N ALA A 403 -10.62 5.51 -23.26
CA ALA A 403 -11.33 6.35 -22.27
C ALA A 403 -12.79 5.95 -21.98
N GLU A 404 -13.26 4.80 -22.48
CA GLU A 404 -14.59 4.26 -22.21
C GLU A 404 -14.69 3.63 -20.81
N ALA A 405 -13.56 3.35 -20.15
CA ALA A 405 -13.52 2.62 -18.87
C ALA A 405 -13.62 3.50 -17.61
N LYS A 406 -13.44 4.83 -17.69
CA LYS A 406 -13.48 5.74 -16.54
C LYS A 406 -14.51 6.85 -16.78
N GLY A 407 -15.75 6.59 -16.39
CA GLY A 407 -16.83 7.59 -16.39
C GLY A 407 -16.56 8.70 -15.38
N THR A 408 -15.83 9.73 -15.79
CA THR A 408 -15.61 10.97 -15.03
C THR A 408 -16.26 12.12 -15.81
N VAL A 409 -17.29 12.74 -15.23
CA VAL A 409 -17.93 13.96 -15.70
C VAL A 409 -18.10 14.87 -14.49
N GLN A 410 -17.50 16.06 -14.49
CA GLN A 410 -17.93 17.13 -13.59
C GLN A 410 -18.85 18.07 -14.39
N LYS A 411 -20.06 18.33 -13.90
CA LYS A 411 -21.07 19.16 -14.57
C LYS A 411 -20.83 20.65 -14.30
N MET A 412 -20.77 21.45 -15.38
CA MET A 412 -21.24 22.83 -15.39
C MET A 412 -22.16 23.01 -16.60
N GLY A 413 -23.45 23.28 -16.37
CA GLY A 413 -24.44 23.41 -17.46
C GLY A 413 -24.84 22.08 -18.13
N SER A 414 -25.48 22.17 -19.31
CA SER A 414 -26.12 21.04 -20.00
C SER A 414 -25.20 20.12 -20.81
N GLU A 415 -23.89 20.38 -20.87
CA GLU A 415 -22.96 19.63 -21.73
C GLU A 415 -21.71 19.16 -20.95
N ALA A 416 -21.26 17.93 -21.23
CA ALA A 416 -20.20 17.24 -20.49
C ALA A 416 -18.83 17.39 -21.19
N MET A 417 -17.79 17.87 -20.46
CA MET A 417 -16.44 18.10 -20.99
C MET A 417 -15.44 16.97 -20.67
N HIS A 418 -15.78 15.73 -21.02
CA HIS A 418 -14.74 14.72 -21.23
C HIS A 418 -15.01 13.98 -22.53
N GLY A 419 -14.04 14.09 -23.44
CA GLY A 419 -14.14 13.62 -24.82
C GLY A 419 -13.57 14.64 -25.81
N LEU A 420 -13.64 15.93 -25.47
CA LEU A 420 -13.18 17.02 -26.34
C LEU A 420 -11.66 17.09 -26.44
N GLU A 421 -10.95 16.88 -25.33
CA GLU A 421 -9.48 16.85 -25.26
C GLU A 421 -8.89 15.63 -25.97
N ARG A 422 -9.64 14.53 -26.01
CA ARG A 422 -9.29 13.36 -26.82
C ARG A 422 -9.51 13.64 -28.30
N LEU A 423 -10.62 14.29 -28.66
CA LEU A 423 -10.88 14.74 -30.02
C LEU A 423 -9.82 15.77 -30.47
N LEU A 424 -9.28 16.58 -29.57
CA LEU A 424 -8.14 17.45 -29.84
C LEU A 424 -6.92 16.61 -30.21
N LEU A 425 -6.55 15.62 -29.39
CA LEU A 425 -5.40 14.75 -29.69
C LEU A 425 -5.56 14.03 -31.04
N GLU A 426 -6.74 13.46 -31.29
CA GLU A 426 -7.07 12.81 -32.56
C GLU A 426 -7.01 13.79 -33.74
N HIS A 427 -7.50 15.03 -33.54
CA HIS A 427 -7.43 16.08 -34.54
C HIS A 427 -5.98 16.50 -34.82
N VAL A 428 -5.16 16.70 -33.79
CA VAL A 428 -3.74 17.05 -33.92
C VAL A 428 -3.01 15.96 -34.68
N VAL A 429 -3.11 14.70 -34.26
CA VAL A 429 -2.42 13.58 -34.93
C VAL A 429 -2.91 13.40 -36.37
N GLY A 430 -4.18 13.68 -36.65
CA GLY A 430 -4.75 13.55 -38.00
C GLY A 430 -4.48 14.73 -38.94
N ASN A 431 -4.11 15.91 -38.43
CA ASN A 431 -4.05 17.15 -39.22
C ASN A 431 -2.73 17.92 -39.08
N ALA A 432 -1.81 17.52 -38.20
CA ALA A 432 -0.49 18.13 -38.04
C ALA A 432 0.64 17.21 -38.55
N GLU A 433 1.76 17.83 -38.90
CA GLU A 433 3.00 17.14 -39.30
C GLU A 433 3.79 16.68 -38.05
N PRO A 434 4.14 15.39 -37.94
CA PRO A 434 4.96 14.88 -36.83
C PRO A 434 6.34 15.55 -36.79
N GLY A 435 6.80 15.92 -35.59
CA GLY A 435 8.07 16.62 -35.38
C GLY A 435 8.04 18.11 -35.75
N ASN A 436 6.88 18.66 -36.09
CA ASN A 436 6.71 20.07 -36.45
C ASN A 436 5.80 20.79 -35.44
N PRO A 437 6.37 21.49 -34.43
CA PRO A 437 5.57 22.13 -33.39
C PRO A 437 4.67 23.25 -33.91
N ASP A 438 5.03 23.91 -35.03
CA ASP A 438 4.19 24.95 -35.64
C ASP A 438 2.96 24.36 -36.30
N SER A 439 3.11 23.20 -36.96
CA SER A 439 1.98 22.46 -37.53
C SER A 439 1.04 21.94 -36.44
N VAL A 440 1.60 21.44 -35.33
CA VAL A 440 0.82 20.99 -34.17
C VAL A 440 0.02 22.13 -33.55
N LEU A 441 0.64 23.30 -33.33
CA LEU A 441 -0.07 24.48 -32.82
C LEU A 441 -1.19 24.94 -33.76
N ALA A 442 -0.94 24.97 -35.07
CA ALA A 442 -1.96 25.33 -36.05
C ALA A 442 -3.16 24.38 -36.01
N ALA A 443 -2.95 23.07 -35.81
CA ALA A 443 -4.01 22.10 -35.64
C ALA A 443 -4.77 22.29 -34.32
N MET A 444 -4.08 22.59 -33.21
CA MET A 444 -4.74 22.91 -31.94
C MET A 444 -5.60 24.19 -32.07
N ASP A 445 -5.07 25.24 -32.70
CA ASP A 445 -5.80 26.49 -32.95
C ASP A 445 -7.03 26.23 -33.83
N ALA A 446 -6.90 25.46 -34.91
CA ALA A 446 -8.02 25.10 -35.77
C ALA A 446 -9.11 24.32 -35.01
N PHE A 447 -8.71 23.37 -34.17
CA PHE A 447 -9.62 22.61 -33.32
C PHE A 447 -10.38 23.51 -32.35
N TRP A 448 -9.68 24.36 -31.60
CA TRP A 448 -10.31 25.21 -30.60
C TRP A 448 -11.17 26.32 -31.21
N ASN A 449 -10.75 26.91 -32.33
CA ASN A 449 -11.54 27.89 -33.07
C ASN A 449 -12.87 27.29 -33.56
N LYS A 450 -12.84 26.04 -34.05
CA LYS A 450 -14.03 25.32 -34.50
C LYS A 450 -14.94 24.94 -33.32
N THR A 451 -14.35 24.45 -32.24
CA THR A 451 -15.06 23.93 -31.06
C THR A 451 -15.76 25.03 -30.29
N PHE A 452 -15.11 26.18 -30.07
CA PHE A 452 -15.66 27.27 -29.27
C PHE A 452 -16.37 28.35 -30.09
N GLN A 453 -16.62 28.13 -31.39
CA GLN A 453 -17.39 29.01 -32.30
C GLN A 453 -17.21 30.52 -32.03
N ALA A 454 -15.97 30.99 -31.93
CA ALA A 454 -15.61 32.39 -31.70
C ALA A 454 -16.07 33.03 -30.35
N GLN A 455 -16.42 32.26 -29.32
CA GLN A 455 -16.70 32.77 -27.96
C GLN A 455 -15.44 33.23 -27.18
N GLY A 456 -14.32 33.51 -27.86
CA GLY A 456 -13.08 34.00 -27.24
C GLY A 456 -11.80 33.25 -27.62
N ALA A 457 -11.85 32.28 -28.54
CA ALA A 457 -10.64 31.55 -28.99
C ALA A 457 -9.54 32.46 -29.59
N GLU A 458 -9.90 33.62 -30.15
CA GLU A 458 -8.93 34.63 -30.58
C GLU A 458 -8.07 35.13 -29.40
N LYS A 459 -8.69 35.31 -28.22
CA LYS A 459 -7.96 35.70 -27.01
C LYS A 459 -6.87 34.67 -26.68
N TRP A 460 -7.16 33.38 -26.78
CA TRP A 460 -6.23 32.30 -26.43
C TRP A 460 -4.95 32.36 -27.27
N ASN A 461 -5.08 32.64 -28.57
CA ASN A 461 -3.93 32.81 -29.44
C ASN A 461 -3.13 34.07 -29.09
N VAL A 462 -3.81 35.19 -28.80
CA VAL A 462 -3.16 36.42 -28.31
C VAL A 462 -2.37 36.15 -27.01
N ARG A 463 -2.94 35.40 -26.07
CA ARG A 463 -2.26 35.01 -24.83
C ARG A 463 -1.04 34.14 -25.09
N GLY A 464 -1.22 33.13 -25.94
CA GLY A 464 -0.14 32.25 -26.37
C GLY A 464 1.03 33.03 -26.99
N LEU A 465 0.73 33.97 -27.90
CA LEU A 465 1.75 34.84 -28.49
C LEU A 465 2.45 35.73 -27.46
N LYS A 466 1.71 36.19 -26.43
CA LYS A 466 2.30 36.96 -25.33
C LYS A 466 3.25 36.11 -24.48
N ILE A 467 2.87 34.88 -24.13
CA ILE A 467 3.76 33.93 -23.44
C ILE A 467 5.06 33.76 -24.22
N GLU A 468 4.99 33.61 -25.54
CA GLU A 468 6.19 33.45 -26.37
C GLU A 468 7.07 34.69 -26.44
N GLU A 469 6.47 35.89 -26.53
CA GLU A 469 7.20 37.16 -26.42
C GLU A 469 7.96 37.23 -25.09
N LEU A 470 7.30 36.89 -23.98
CA LEU A 470 7.91 36.93 -22.66
C LEU A 470 9.03 35.90 -22.48
N VAL A 471 8.83 34.67 -22.98
CA VAL A 471 9.89 33.67 -23.02
C VAL A 471 11.08 34.22 -23.81
N ARG A 472 10.88 34.77 -25.01
CA ARG A 472 11.99 35.35 -25.81
C ARG A 472 12.67 36.51 -25.10
N GLU A 473 11.93 37.44 -24.49
CA GLU A 473 12.50 38.61 -23.82
C GLU A 473 13.27 38.28 -22.54
N LYS A 474 12.73 37.38 -21.71
CA LYS A 474 13.25 37.08 -20.36
C LYS A 474 14.26 35.95 -20.37
N VAL A 475 14.03 34.92 -21.18
CA VAL A 475 14.85 33.71 -21.20
C VAL A 475 16.05 33.85 -22.15
N HIS A 476 15.89 34.47 -23.33
CA HIS A 476 17.01 34.57 -24.28
C HIS A 476 18.07 35.59 -23.88
N LYS A 477 17.72 36.61 -23.09
CA LYS A 477 18.72 37.54 -22.50
C LYS A 477 19.71 36.81 -21.59
N LYS A 478 19.26 35.75 -20.90
CA LYS A 478 20.10 34.94 -20.01
C LYS A 478 20.81 33.82 -20.77
N ALA A 479 20.19 33.21 -21.77
CA ALA A 479 20.85 32.19 -22.61
C ALA A 479 22.14 32.69 -23.30
N GLY A 480 22.24 34.00 -23.58
CA GLY A 480 23.47 34.62 -24.10
C GLY A 480 24.69 34.56 -23.16
N SER A 481 24.51 34.17 -21.88
CA SER A 481 25.59 33.96 -20.91
C SER A 481 26.15 32.53 -20.90
N GLY A 482 25.54 31.59 -21.64
CA GLY A 482 25.92 30.17 -21.67
C GLY A 482 25.35 29.32 -20.53
N GLU A 483 24.45 29.86 -19.70
CA GLU A 483 23.81 29.12 -18.61
C GLU A 483 22.60 28.28 -19.08
N PRO A 484 22.37 27.08 -18.50
CA PRO A 484 21.20 26.27 -18.82
C PRO A 484 19.90 26.94 -18.36
N VAL A 485 18.95 27.06 -19.29
CA VAL A 485 17.63 27.64 -19.04
C VAL A 485 16.68 26.61 -18.44
N ARG A 486 15.97 26.99 -17.38
CA ARG A 486 14.96 26.16 -16.71
C ARG A 486 13.64 26.92 -16.57
N CYS A 487 12.58 26.36 -17.12
CA CYS A 487 11.23 26.89 -17.01
C CYS A 487 10.33 25.96 -16.20
N LEU A 488 9.37 26.54 -15.49
CA LEU A 488 8.33 25.82 -14.75
C LEU A 488 6.95 26.23 -15.27
N GLU A 489 6.05 25.28 -15.44
CA GLU A 489 4.63 25.54 -15.71
C GLU A 489 3.76 24.81 -14.69
N MET A 490 2.71 25.48 -14.23
CA MET A 490 1.75 24.95 -13.25
C MET A 490 0.36 24.96 -13.89
N GLY A 491 -0.14 23.77 -14.28
CA GLY A 491 -1.36 23.61 -15.07
C GLY A 491 -1.05 23.40 -16.54
N THR A 492 -0.78 22.15 -16.93
CA THR A 492 -0.44 21.79 -18.32
C THR A 492 -1.69 21.70 -19.21
N TYR A 493 -2.80 21.24 -18.65
CA TYR A 493 -4.00 20.83 -19.38
C TYR A 493 -3.62 19.97 -20.62
N CYS A 494 -4.04 20.35 -21.83
CA CYS A 494 -3.67 19.65 -23.07
C CYS A 494 -2.33 20.07 -23.70
N GLY A 495 -1.50 20.84 -23.00
CA GLY A 495 -0.12 21.15 -23.42
C GLY A 495 0.03 22.31 -24.39
N TYR A 496 -0.98 23.16 -24.56
CA TYR A 496 -0.94 24.30 -25.49
C TYR A 496 0.14 25.33 -25.12
N SER A 497 0.14 25.78 -23.86
CA SER A 497 1.14 26.70 -23.32
C SER A 497 2.51 26.03 -23.22
N ALA A 498 2.57 24.78 -22.77
CA ALA A 498 3.80 23.97 -22.76
C ALA A 498 4.50 23.95 -24.12
N LEU A 499 3.73 23.71 -25.19
CA LEU A 499 4.23 23.66 -26.56
C LEU A 499 4.78 25.01 -27.03
N ARG A 500 4.08 26.11 -26.70
CA ARG A 500 4.51 27.49 -27.03
C ARG A 500 5.77 27.92 -26.28
N ILE A 501 5.87 27.56 -25.00
CA ILE A 501 7.08 27.79 -24.21
C ILE A 501 8.24 27.00 -24.84
N ALA A 502 8.07 25.69 -25.00
CA ALA A 502 9.12 24.76 -25.43
C ALA A 502 9.71 25.08 -26.80
N ARG A 503 8.87 25.44 -27.79
CA ARG A 503 9.34 25.81 -29.14
C ARG A 503 10.21 27.07 -29.14
N ASN A 504 10.04 27.93 -28.14
CA ASN A 504 10.80 29.17 -27.97
C ASN A 504 11.97 29.03 -27.00
N LEU A 505 12.21 27.86 -26.40
CA LEU A 505 13.39 27.66 -25.56
C LEU A 505 14.66 27.56 -26.41
N PRO A 506 15.77 28.18 -25.98
CA PRO A 506 17.07 27.99 -26.62
C PRO A 506 17.51 26.52 -26.56
N GLU A 507 18.54 26.17 -27.32
CA GLU A 507 19.13 24.84 -27.26
C GLU A 507 19.57 24.50 -25.84
N GLY A 508 19.24 23.29 -25.37
CA GLY A 508 19.47 22.86 -23.99
C GLY A 508 18.47 23.37 -22.95
N GLY A 509 17.60 24.32 -23.27
CA GLY A 509 16.55 24.80 -22.37
C GLY A 509 15.50 23.72 -22.07
N LYS A 510 15.08 23.64 -20.80
CA LYS A 510 14.10 22.66 -20.33
C LYS A 510 12.87 23.30 -19.70
N LEU A 511 11.70 22.69 -19.92
CA LEU A 511 10.45 23.00 -19.25
C LEU A 511 10.03 21.80 -18.40
N LEU A 512 9.85 22.03 -17.10
CA LEU A 512 9.08 21.16 -16.23
C LEU A 512 7.66 21.70 -16.14
N SER A 513 6.66 20.89 -16.51
CA SER A 513 5.25 21.26 -16.37
C SER A 513 4.56 20.33 -15.39
N VAL A 514 3.66 20.84 -14.57
CA VAL A 514 2.97 20.09 -13.50
C VAL A 514 1.46 20.09 -13.76
N GLU A 515 0.87 18.90 -13.88
CA GLU A 515 -0.56 18.70 -14.12
C GLU A 515 -1.15 17.71 -13.12
N LYS A 516 -2.28 18.07 -12.50
CA LYS A 516 -2.92 17.22 -11.49
C LYS A 516 -3.77 16.11 -12.10
N ASP A 517 -4.30 16.34 -13.29
CA ASP A 517 -5.17 15.38 -13.99
C ASP A 517 -4.35 14.46 -14.89
N GLU A 518 -4.37 13.15 -14.60
CA GLU A 518 -3.63 12.13 -15.33
C GLU A 518 -3.99 12.08 -16.83
N LEU A 519 -5.25 12.33 -17.19
CA LEU A 519 -5.69 12.28 -18.59
C LEU A 519 -5.14 13.48 -19.36
N PHE A 520 -5.21 14.68 -18.77
CA PHE A 520 -4.66 15.88 -19.39
C PHE A 520 -3.14 15.79 -19.52
N ALA A 521 -2.46 15.32 -18.47
CA ALA A 521 -1.02 15.07 -18.52
C ALA A 521 -0.62 14.08 -19.62
N ALA A 522 -1.38 12.99 -19.80
CA ALA A 522 -1.13 12.01 -20.85
C ALA A 522 -1.37 12.58 -22.25
N ILE A 523 -2.45 13.34 -22.45
CA ILE A 523 -2.76 14.01 -23.73
C ILE A 523 -1.67 15.02 -24.08
N ALA A 524 -1.29 15.89 -23.13
CA ALA A 524 -0.24 16.86 -23.32
C ALA A 524 1.10 16.18 -23.65
N THR A 525 1.46 15.10 -22.94
CA THR A 525 2.67 14.33 -23.22
C THR A 525 2.69 13.82 -24.65
N LYS A 526 1.56 13.28 -25.15
CA LYS A 526 1.46 12.79 -26.53
C LYS A 526 1.54 13.90 -27.56
N ILE A 527 0.93 15.05 -27.31
CA ILE A 527 1.01 16.23 -28.19
C ILE A 527 2.45 16.74 -28.26
N ILE A 528 3.16 16.81 -27.14
CA ILE A 528 4.56 17.22 -27.07
C ILE A 528 5.50 16.25 -27.79
N GLU A 529 5.32 14.94 -27.57
CA GLU A 529 6.08 13.89 -28.28
C GLU A 529 5.83 13.98 -29.79
N PHE A 530 4.56 14.14 -30.19
CA PHE A 530 4.20 14.27 -31.60
C PHE A 530 4.78 15.54 -32.23
N ALA A 531 4.93 16.62 -31.46
CA ALA A 531 5.59 17.85 -31.89
C ALA A 531 7.13 17.74 -31.93
N GLY A 532 7.74 16.66 -31.43
CA GLY A 532 9.19 16.46 -31.39
C GLY A 532 9.90 17.32 -30.35
N LEU A 533 9.26 17.58 -29.20
CA LEU A 533 9.79 18.43 -28.12
C LEU A 533 9.91 17.69 -26.77
N ASP A 534 9.86 16.36 -26.79
CA ASP A 534 9.94 15.50 -25.60
C ASP A 534 11.31 15.52 -24.91
N ASP A 535 12.35 15.98 -25.60
CA ASP A 535 13.65 16.27 -25.03
C ASP A 535 13.62 17.55 -24.19
N LYS A 536 12.83 18.57 -24.60
CA LYS A 536 12.73 19.86 -23.92
C LYS A 536 11.69 19.90 -22.80
N VAL A 537 10.59 19.14 -22.92
CA VAL A 537 9.47 19.20 -21.96
C VAL A 537 9.34 17.91 -21.19
N LYS A 538 9.16 18.04 -19.87
CA LYS A 538 8.72 16.95 -18.99
C LYS A 538 7.47 17.37 -18.26
N ILE A 539 6.42 16.57 -18.40
CA ILE A 539 5.15 16.75 -17.70
C ILE A 539 5.15 15.82 -16.50
N TRP A 540 4.84 16.39 -15.33
CA TRP A 540 4.84 15.70 -14.07
C TRP A 540 3.42 15.67 -13.51
N ILE A 541 2.97 14.50 -13.09
CA ILE A 541 1.61 14.30 -12.60
C ILE A 541 1.58 14.62 -11.10
N GLY A 542 0.76 15.59 -10.71
CA GLY A 542 0.54 15.95 -9.32
C GLY A 542 0.22 17.43 -9.13
N THR A 543 0.38 17.91 -7.90
CA THR A 543 0.22 19.33 -7.55
C THR A 543 1.58 19.89 -7.12
N VAL A 544 1.77 21.21 -7.18
CA VAL A 544 3.02 21.81 -6.66
C VAL A 544 3.24 21.42 -5.20
N HIS A 545 2.18 21.37 -4.39
CA HIS A 545 2.27 20.93 -3.01
C HIS A 545 2.74 19.49 -2.83
N SER A 546 2.19 18.53 -3.60
CA SER A 546 2.58 17.12 -3.48
C SER A 546 3.95 16.84 -4.10
N GLU A 547 4.34 17.62 -5.11
CA GLU A 547 5.51 17.35 -5.94
C GLU A 547 6.69 18.28 -5.67
N ILE A 548 6.63 19.13 -4.65
CA ILE A 548 7.66 20.16 -4.40
C ILE A 548 9.08 19.58 -4.31
N ALA A 549 9.25 18.40 -3.70
CA ALA A 549 10.55 17.73 -3.63
C ALA A 549 11.04 17.26 -5.00
N ASN A 550 10.14 16.72 -5.83
CA ASN A 550 10.43 16.27 -7.19
C ASN A 550 10.73 17.45 -8.11
N ILE A 551 9.91 18.51 -8.03
CA ILE A 551 10.12 19.78 -8.75
C ILE A 551 11.50 20.34 -8.39
N THR A 552 11.80 20.47 -7.10
CA THR A 552 13.10 20.98 -6.62
C THR A 552 14.27 20.13 -7.12
N SER A 553 14.14 18.80 -7.11
CA SER A 553 15.19 17.91 -7.61
C SER A 553 15.39 18.02 -9.12
N ARG A 554 14.31 18.13 -9.90
CA ARG A 554 14.35 18.20 -11.37
C ARG A 554 14.80 19.55 -11.89
N MET A 555 14.54 20.59 -11.11
CA MET A 555 15.12 21.91 -11.31
C MET A 555 16.59 21.96 -10.85
N GLU A 556 17.18 20.84 -10.43
CA GLU A 556 18.57 20.73 -9.95
C GLU A 556 18.87 21.64 -8.77
N ARG A 557 17.85 21.95 -7.96
CA ARG A 557 17.91 22.95 -6.87
C ARG A 557 18.37 24.33 -7.34
N GLN A 558 18.12 24.65 -8.62
CA GLN A 558 18.35 25.96 -9.20
C GLN A 558 16.99 26.66 -9.39
N PRO A 559 16.94 28.00 -9.25
CA PRO A 559 15.73 28.76 -9.53
C PRO A 559 15.29 28.62 -10.99
N ALA A 560 13.98 28.67 -11.23
CA ALA A 560 13.41 28.81 -12.55
C ALA A 560 13.70 30.21 -13.12
N ASP A 561 14.03 30.27 -14.40
CA ASP A 561 14.19 31.52 -15.15
C ASP A 561 12.83 32.10 -15.54
N PHE A 562 11.87 31.22 -15.82
CA PHE A 562 10.52 31.58 -16.21
C PHE A 562 9.52 30.61 -15.57
N VAL A 563 8.43 31.16 -15.03
CA VAL A 563 7.33 30.38 -14.42
C VAL A 563 6.01 30.83 -15.02
N LEU A 564 5.26 29.90 -15.62
CA LEU A 564 3.86 30.11 -15.99
C LEU A 564 2.95 29.47 -14.94
N VAL A 565 1.98 30.23 -14.45
CA VAL A 565 0.93 29.75 -13.56
C VAL A 565 -0.40 29.83 -14.28
N ASP A 566 -0.97 28.68 -14.59
CA ASP A 566 -2.27 28.54 -15.23
C ASP A 566 -3.07 27.35 -14.69
N HIS A 567 -3.29 27.35 -13.37
CA HIS A 567 -4.10 26.33 -12.68
C HIS A 567 -5.20 26.97 -11.81
N SER A 568 -5.69 26.24 -10.80
CA SER A 568 -6.57 26.75 -9.74
C SER A 568 -6.12 28.11 -9.19
N LYS A 569 -6.88 29.19 -9.41
CA LYS A 569 -6.47 30.56 -9.05
C LYS A 569 -6.31 30.75 -7.54
N GLU A 570 -7.15 30.05 -6.76
CA GLU A 570 -7.08 29.97 -5.29
C GLU A 570 -5.79 29.34 -4.75
N ARG A 571 -5.01 28.67 -5.62
CA ARG A 571 -3.73 28.03 -5.27
C ARG A 571 -2.51 28.83 -5.70
N TYR A 572 -2.66 29.92 -6.44
CA TYR A 572 -1.54 30.68 -7.00
C TYR A 572 -0.58 31.14 -5.91
N VAL A 573 -1.08 31.93 -4.96
CA VAL A 573 -0.25 32.50 -3.90
C VAL A 573 0.31 31.43 -2.96
N PRO A 574 -0.47 30.44 -2.48
CA PRO A 574 0.08 29.34 -1.68
C PRO A 574 1.20 28.57 -2.37
N ASP A 575 1.03 28.22 -3.65
CA ASP A 575 1.99 27.39 -4.36
C ASP A 575 3.23 28.21 -4.79
N LEU A 576 3.06 29.49 -5.15
CA LEU A 576 4.19 30.40 -5.39
C LEU A 576 5.03 30.62 -4.11
N LYS A 577 4.38 30.79 -2.95
CA LYS A 577 5.11 30.89 -1.67
C LYS A 577 5.91 29.62 -1.38
N LEU A 578 5.32 28.46 -1.61
CA LEU A 578 5.99 27.19 -1.42
C LEU A 578 7.21 27.02 -2.35
N LEU A 579 7.09 27.42 -3.61
CA LEU A 579 8.20 27.42 -4.55
C LEU A 579 9.32 28.36 -4.12
N GLU A 580 8.98 29.52 -3.56
CA GLU A 580 9.97 30.47 -3.06
C GLU A 580 10.67 29.98 -1.80
N ASP A 581 9.91 29.42 -0.85
CA ASP A 581 10.44 28.84 0.38
C ASP A 581 11.40 27.67 0.09
N CYS A 582 11.19 26.98 -1.03
CA CYS A 582 12.06 25.90 -1.50
C CYS A 582 13.18 26.36 -2.46
N GLY A 583 13.29 27.67 -2.74
CA GLY A 583 14.30 28.23 -3.64
C GLY A 583 14.11 27.90 -5.12
N VAL A 584 12.94 27.39 -5.51
CA VAL A 584 12.58 27.09 -6.91
C VAL A 584 12.25 28.38 -7.68
N ILE A 585 11.75 29.41 -7.00
CA ILE A 585 11.62 30.75 -7.56
C ILE A 585 12.35 31.77 -6.69
N THR A 586 12.88 32.81 -7.31
CA THR A 586 13.60 33.92 -6.66
C THR A 586 13.18 35.25 -7.28
N GLN A 587 13.69 36.38 -6.77
CA GLN A 587 13.41 37.71 -7.35
C GLN A 587 13.85 37.83 -8.82
N ASP A 588 14.82 37.03 -9.24
CA ASP A 588 15.30 36.99 -10.62
C ASP A 588 14.43 36.12 -11.56
N SER A 589 13.50 35.34 -11.00
CA SER A 589 12.56 34.53 -11.78
C SER A 589 11.50 35.41 -12.44
N ALA A 590 11.24 35.21 -13.73
CA ALA A 590 10.12 35.82 -14.43
C ALA A 590 8.86 34.98 -14.21
N VAL A 591 7.95 35.45 -13.35
CA VAL A 591 6.69 34.74 -13.04
C VAL A 591 5.53 35.41 -13.78
N VAL A 592 4.74 34.61 -14.50
CA VAL A 592 3.57 35.02 -15.29
C VAL A 592 2.38 34.17 -14.84
N GLY A 593 1.22 34.80 -14.65
CA GLY A 593 0.00 34.08 -14.25
C GLY A 593 -1.20 34.52 -15.09
N ASP A 594 -2.00 33.55 -15.55
CA ASP A 594 -3.32 33.83 -16.12
C ASP A 594 -4.34 34.04 -14.99
N VAL A 595 -5.12 35.12 -15.04
CA VAL A 595 -6.14 35.46 -14.03
C VAL A 595 -7.58 35.33 -14.55
N GLU A 596 -7.79 35.05 -15.84
CA GLU A 596 -9.12 34.81 -16.41
C GLU A 596 -9.52 33.35 -16.11
N VAL A 597 -10.76 33.14 -15.64
CA VAL A 597 -11.25 31.80 -15.23
C VAL A 597 -11.88 31.06 -16.42
N TYR A 598 -12.59 31.78 -17.31
CA TYR A 598 -13.20 31.26 -18.54
C TYR A 598 -13.30 32.33 -19.64
N PRO A 599 -13.38 31.93 -20.93
CA PRO A 599 -13.62 32.86 -22.03
C PRO A 599 -14.99 33.54 -21.87
N GLY A 600 -15.00 34.87 -21.77
CA GLY A 600 -16.22 35.66 -21.65
C GLY A 600 -16.73 35.83 -20.22
N ASP A 601 -16.00 35.35 -19.22
CA ASP A 601 -16.32 35.53 -17.81
C ASP A 601 -15.74 36.87 -17.33
N GLU A 602 -16.60 37.81 -16.94
CA GLU A 602 -16.17 39.09 -16.40
C GLU A 602 -15.76 38.95 -14.92
N ARG A 603 -14.50 38.50 -14.77
CA ARG A 603 -13.61 38.59 -13.60
C ARG A 603 -13.63 37.44 -12.58
N PRO A 604 -12.43 37.01 -12.10
CA PRO A 604 -12.33 36.19 -10.90
C PRO A 604 -12.90 36.94 -9.67
N PRO A 605 -13.22 36.25 -8.56
CA PRO A 605 -13.60 36.91 -7.31
C PRO A 605 -12.55 37.97 -6.94
N ARG A 606 -12.99 39.22 -6.76
CA ARG A 606 -12.15 40.41 -6.50
C ARG A 606 -11.03 40.21 -5.45
N VAL A 607 -11.28 39.32 -4.49
CA VAL A 607 -10.36 38.94 -3.42
C VAL A 607 -9.11 38.21 -3.94
N ILE A 608 -9.25 37.32 -4.93
CA ILE A 608 -8.14 36.54 -5.50
C ILE A 608 -7.20 37.48 -6.28
N GLU A 609 -7.77 38.41 -7.04
CA GLU A 609 -7.01 39.42 -7.79
C GLU A 609 -6.23 40.36 -6.87
N GLU A 610 -6.82 40.79 -5.75
CA GLU A 610 -6.15 41.60 -4.72
C GLU A 610 -5.03 40.84 -4.02
N GLU A 611 -5.22 39.55 -3.72
CA GLU A 611 -4.20 38.71 -3.07
C GLU A 611 -3.01 38.45 -3.99
N ILE A 612 -3.28 38.10 -5.26
CA ILE A 612 -2.25 37.94 -6.30
C ILE A 612 -1.52 39.27 -6.51
N SER A 613 -2.25 40.38 -6.70
CA SER A 613 -1.65 41.70 -6.91
C SER A 613 -0.78 42.14 -5.73
N ARG A 614 -1.21 41.88 -4.49
CA ARG A 614 -0.40 42.16 -3.29
C ARG A 614 0.86 41.32 -3.25
N TYR A 615 0.75 40.01 -3.50
CA TYR A 615 1.91 39.11 -3.54
C TYR A 615 2.99 39.58 -4.54
N PHE A 616 2.56 40.02 -5.72
CA PHE A 616 3.45 40.53 -6.77
C PHE A 616 3.94 41.96 -6.54
N SER A 617 3.21 42.79 -5.79
CA SER A 617 3.66 44.15 -5.44
C SER A 617 4.72 44.15 -4.33
N ASP A 618 4.63 43.20 -3.40
CA ASP A 618 5.54 43.09 -2.25
C ASP A 618 6.91 42.48 -2.61
N ARG A 619 6.99 41.74 -3.72
CA ARG A 619 8.21 41.08 -4.19
C ARG A 619 8.54 41.62 -5.56
N ALA A 620 9.67 42.31 -5.70
CA ALA A 620 10.13 42.94 -6.96
C ALA A 620 10.54 41.91 -8.03
N PHE A 621 9.70 40.91 -8.31
CA PHE A 621 9.84 40.04 -9.46
C PHE A 621 9.88 40.88 -10.73
N GLY A 622 10.58 40.40 -11.77
CA GLY A 622 10.60 41.03 -13.07
C GLY A 622 9.24 40.95 -13.78
N LEU A 623 8.23 41.63 -13.25
CA LEU A 623 6.81 41.52 -13.61
C LEU A 623 6.63 41.77 -15.10
N ALA A 624 6.32 40.70 -15.82
CA ALA A 624 5.83 40.78 -17.18
C ALA A 624 4.34 40.49 -17.14
N THR A 625 3.58 41.58 -16.95
CA THR A 625 2.15 41.82 -17.20
C THR A 625 1.17 40.62 -17.15
N MET A 626 0.12 40.78 -16.33
CA MET A 626 -1.13 40.01 -16.43
C MET A 626 -1.63 40.00 -17.88
N VAL A 627 -2.02 38.83 -18.40
CA VAL A 627 -2.54 38.65 -19.76
C VAL A 627 -4.01 38.25 -19.74
#